data_AF-A0A0C1U4Q8-F1
#
_entry.id   AF-A0A0C1U4Q8-F1
#
_cell.length_a   1.000
_cell.length_b   1.000
_cell.length_c   1.000
_cell.angle_alpha   90.00
_cell.angle_beta   90.00
_cell.angle_gamma   90.00
#
_symmetry.space_group_name_H-M   'P 1'
#
loop_
_entity.id
_entity.type
_entity.pdbx_description
1 polymer ?
#
loop_
_entity_poly.entity_id
_entity_poly.type
_entity_poly.pdbx_seq_one_letter_code
_entity_poly.pdbx_strand_id
1 'polypeptide(L)'
;MTEDQELEMESRPLGLVLLTGLYLFFFIVTATSYGNPFPFLGRIYVGTAAKAIVFVDSLICLYLFLGIHKRQLLTWYCLIGYNLFEVVNTIVNLNMISTAELERIIGEPIDKEALVVNNIASALAILLLTQYIYRHRSFFTNRRRYLF
;
A
#
# COMPACT_ATOMS: atom_id res chain seq x y z
N MET A 1 9.20 4.01 32.19
CA MET A 1 9.96 4.17 30.94
C MET A 1 11.35 3.70 31.28
N THR A 2 11.71 2.51 30.82
CA THR A 2 12.96 1.82 31.22
C THR A 2 14.10 2.30 30.33
N GLU A 3 15.33 2.37 30.85
CA GLU A 3 16.56 2.74 30.12
C GLU A 3 16.75 1.93 28.81
N ASP A 4 16.19 0.72 28.73
CA ASP A 4 16.14 -0.10 27.51
C ASP A 4 15.38 0.57 26.34
N GLN A 5 14.37 1.40 26.62
CA GLN A 5 13.62 2.14 25.60
C GLN A 5 14.39 3.37 25.08
N GLU A 6 15.29 3.93 25.89
CA GLU A 6 16.15 5.05 25.51
C GLU A 6 17.32 4.57 24.62
N LEU A 7 17.82 3.35 24.84
CA LEU A 7 18.80 2.70 23.97
C LEU A 7 18.19 2.15 22.67
N GLU A 8 16.93 1.69 22.64
CA GLU A 8 16.25 1.35 21.37
C GLU A 8 15.96 2.57 20.48
N MET A 9 15.96 3.78 21.06
CA MET A 9 15.98 5.06 20.35
C MET A 9 17.38 5.44 19.83
N GLU A 10 18.37 4.55 19.87
CA GLU A 10 19.61 4.66 19.09
C GLU A 10 19.22 4.71 17.59
N SER A 11 19.05 5.96 17.14
CA SER A 11 18.46 6.48 15.89
C SER A 11 17.79 5.45 14.99
N ARG A 12 16.44 5.36 15.02
CA ARG A 12 15.72 4.65 13.95
C ARG A 12 16.15 5.25 12.61
N PRO A 13 16.66 4.44 11.65
CA PRO A 13 17.14 4.98 10.39
C PRO A 13 16.00 5.76 9.74
N LEU A 14 16.31 6.98 9.28
CA LEU A 14 15.31 7.91 8.74
C LEU A 14 14.42 7.24 7.67
N GLY A 15 15.03 6.37 6.84
CA GLY A 15 14.31 5.58 5.84
C GLY A 15 13.19 4.71 6.42
N LEU A 16 13.37 4.12 7.60
CA LEU A 16 12.34 3.31 8.25
C LEU A 16 11.24 4.17 8.87
N VAL A 17 11.58 5.37 9.37
CA VAL A 17 10.58 6.35 9.85
C VAL A 17 9.71 6.83 8.70
N LEU A 18 10.33 7.20 7.57
CA LEU A 18 9.62 7.61 6.36
C LEU A 18 8.75 6.47 5.80
N LEU A 19 9.27 5.23 5.79
CA LEU A 19 8.50 4.06 5.38
C LEU A 19 7.29 3.83 6.29
N THR A 20 7.46 3.98 7.60
CA THR A 20 6.37 3.87 8.57
C THR A 20 5.29 4.93 8.28
N GLY A 21 5.69 6.19 8.08
CA GLY A 21 4.76 7.27 7.74
C GLY A 21 4.05 7.04 6.40
N LEU A 22 4.76 6.53 5.39
CA LEU A 22 4.20 6.25 4.07
C LEU A 22 3.10 5.16 4.12
N TYR A 23 3.34 4.06 4.84
CA TYR A 23 2.31 3.02 4.99
C TYR A 23 1.15 3.44 5.88
N LEU A 24 1.37 4.33 6.84
CA LEU A 24 0.28 4.98 7.56
C LEU A 24 -0.55 5.87 6.62
N PHE A 25 0.11 6.62 5.73
CA PHE A 25 -0.56 7.42 4.71
C PHE A 25 -1.39 6.54 3.76
N PHE A 26 -0.83 5.44 3.26
CA PHE A 26 -1.57 4.47 2.44
C PHE A 26 -2.79 3.91 3.18
N PHE A 27 -2.64 3.51 4.44
CA PHE A 27 -3.78 3.10 5.27
C PHE A 27 -4.87 4.17 5.32
N ILE A 28 -4.52 5.43 5.58
CA ILE A 28 -5.49 6.53 5.66
C ILE A 28 -6.20 6.72 4.31
N VAL A 29 -5.46 6.75 3.20
CA VAL A 29 -6.02 6.93 1.86
C VAL A 29 -6.95 5.77 1.48
N THR A 30 -6.54 4.53 1.76
CA THR A 30 -7.40 3.36 1.52
C THR A 30 -8.64 3.42 2.40
N ALA A 31 -8.51 3.74 3.69
CA ALA A 31 -9.64 3.80 4.61
C ALA A 31 -10.64 4.92 4.23
N THR A 32 -10.17 6.08 3.75
CA THR A 32 -11.06 7.16 3.29
C THR A 32 -11.76 6.84 1.97
N SER A 33 -11.26 5.87 1.20
CA SER A 33 -11.95 5.36 0.00
C SER A 33 -13.13 4.42 0.31
N TYR A 34 -13.37 4.11 1.59
CA TYR A 34 -14.43 3.19 2.00
C TYR A 34 -15.82 3.66 1.56
N GLY A 35 -16.50 2.82 0.81
CA GLY A 35 -17.84 3.11 0.26
C GLY A 35 -17.83 3.65 -1.17
N ASN A 36 -16.67 4.00 -1.72
CA ASN A 36 -16.52 4.37 -3.13
C ASN A 36 -16.39 3.12 -4.02
N PRO A 37 -16.69 3.22 -5.33
CA PRO A 37 -16.34 2.20 -6.30
C PRO A 37 -14.84 1.89 -6.25
N PHE A 38 -14.47 0.62 -6.29
CA PHE A 38 -13.08 0.20 -6.15
C PHE A 38 -12.63 -0.67 -7.33
N PRO A 39 -11.58 -0.26 -8.08
CA PRO A 39 -11.05 -1.04 -9.19
C PRO A 39 -10.14 -2.15 -8.66
N PHE A 40 -10.49 -3.40 -8.97
CA PHE A 40 -9.75 -4.57 -8.51
C PHE A 40 -9.72 -5.64 -9.59
N LEU A 41 -8.51 -6.09 -9.96
CA LEU A 41 -8.26 -7.15 -10.94
C LEU A 41 -9.05 -6.98 -12.25
N GLY A 42 -9.09 -5.75 -12.77
CA GLY A 42 -9.68 -5.43 -14.06
C GLY A 42 -11.19 -5.25 -14.04
N ARG A 43 -11.81 -5.12 -12.87
CA ARG A 43 -13.24 -4.85 -12.71
C ARG A 43 -13.48 -3.77 -11.68
N ILE A 44 -14.51 -2.96 -11.87
CA ILE A 44 -14.94 -1.98 -10.88
C ILE A 44 -16.00 -2.63 -9.99
N TYR A 45 -15.67 -2.80 -8.72
CA TYR A 45 -16.60 -3.31 -7.72
C TYR A 45 -17.39 -2.15 -7.11
N VAL A 46 -18.66 -2.39 -6.79
CA VAL A 46 -19.56 -1.43 -6.14
C VAL A 46 -20.31 -2.07 -4.96
N GLY A 47 -20.87 -1.25 -4.08
CA GLY A 47 -21.69 -1.72 -2.96
C GLY A 47 -20.89 -2.54 -1.94
N THR A 48 -21.46 -3.67 -1.50
CA THR A 48 -20.87 -4.51 -0.44
C THR A 48 -19.52 -5.12 -0.81
N ALA A 49 -19.34 -5.52 -2.07
CA ALA A 49 -18.09 -6.12 -2.53
C ALA A 49 -16.93 -5.11 -2.50
N ALA A 50 -17.17 -3.88 -2.95
CA ALA A 50 -16.18 -2.79 -2.87
C ALA A 50 -15.79 -2.51 -1.42
N LYS A 51 -16.77 -2.38 -0.53
CA LYS A 51 -16.54 -2.16 0.91
C LYS A 51 -15.69 -3.27 1.53
N ALA A 52 -15.97 -4.53 1.21
CA ALA A 52 -15.21 -5.67 1.71
C ALA A 52 -13.75 -5.63 1.23
N ILE A 53 -13.52 -5.34 -0.05
CA ILE A 53 -12.16 -5.24 -0.62
C ILE A 53 -11.38 -4.11 0.05
N VAL A 54 -11.96 -2.90 0.12
CA VAL A 54 -11.32 -1.73 0.76
C VAL A 54 -11.04 -2.00 2.24
N PHE A 55 -11.94 -2.69 2.94
CA PHE A 55 -11.73 -3.06 4.34
C PHE A 55 -10.54 -4.01 4.51
N VAL A 56 -10.47 -5.06 3.70
CA VAL A 56 -9.34 -6.01 3.73
C VAL A 56 -8.03 -5.29 3.41
N ASP A 57 -8.03 -4.45 2.38
CA ASP A 57 -6.86 -3.68 1.99
C ASP A 57 -6.39 -2.71 3.10
N SER A 58 -7.35 -2.05 3.75
CA SER A 58 -7.08 -1.20 4.91
C SER A 58 -6.44 -2.00 6.06
N LEU A 59 -6.91 -3.22 6.33
CA LEU A 59 -6.31 -4.08 7.35
C LEU A 59 -4.88 -4.51 6.98
N ILE A 60 -4.62 -4.79 5.71
CA ILE A 60 -3.28 -5.11 5.22
C ILE A 60 -2.36 -3.90 5.41
N CYS A 61 -2.77 -2.71 4.98
CA CYS A 61 -1.99 -1.48 5.19
C CYS A 61 -1.70 -1.21 6.67
N LEU A 62 -2.69 -1.39 7.55
CA LEU A 62 -2.52 -1.24 8.99
C LEU A 62 -1.52 -2.27 9.55
N TYR A 63 -1.61 -3.53 9.13
CA TYR A 63 -0.67 -4.57 9.50
C TYR A 63 0.77 -4.22 9.06
N LEU A 64 0.94 -3.76 7.82
CA LEU A 64 2.24 -3.36 7.29
C LEU A 64 2.83 -2.17 8.08
N PHE A 65 2.02 -1.15 8.36
CA PHE A 65 2.41 -0.02 9.20
C PHE A 65 2.92 -0.47 10.58
N LEU A 66 2.13 -1.26 11.31
CA LEU A 66 2.50 -1.73 12.64
C LEU A 66 3.73 -2.66 12.59
N GLY A 67 3.82 -3.47 11.54
CA GLY A 67 4.92 -4.38 11.31
C GLY A 67 6.25 -3.67 11.02
N ILE A 68 6.22 -2.58 10.23
CA ILE A 68 7.38 -1.70 10.02
C ILE A 68 7.77 -1.03 11.33
N HIS A 69 6.79 -0.49 12.06
CA HIS A 69 7.03 0.17 13.35
C HIS A 69 7.72 -0.78 14.36
N LYS A 70 7.39 -2.07 14.33
CA LYS A 70 7.99 -3.14 15.14
C LYS A 70 9.21 -3.82 14.49
N ARG A 71 9.67 -3.35 13.32
CA ARG A 71 10.80 -3.90 12.55
C ARG A 71 10.71 -5.40 12.27
N GLN A 72 9.50 -5.91 12.00
CA GLN A 72 9.24 -7.35 11.85
C GLN A 72 9.73 -7.91 10.51
N LEU A 73 10.48 -9.01 10.55
CA LEU A 73 11.01 -9.65 9.35
C LEU A 73 9.90 -10.21 8.45
N LEU A 74 8.79 -10.70 9.03
CA LEU A 74 7.64 -11.14 8.23
C LEU A 74 7.06 -9.97 7.42
N THR A 75 6.98 -8.79 8.02
CA THR A 75 6.51 -7.59 7.35
C THR A 75 7.38 -7.24 6.14
N TRP A 76 8.69 -7.47 6.18
CA TRP A 76 9.53 -7.28 5.00
C TRP A 76 9.06 -8.09 3.77
N TYR A 77 8.70 -9.37 3.97
CA TYR A 77 8.14 -10.19 2.89
C TYR A 77 6.76 -9.70 2.47
N CYS A 78 5.91 -9.34 3.44
CA CYS A 78 4.57 -8.82 3.15
C CYS A 78 4.61 -7.50 2.37
N LEU A 79 5.56 -6.60 2.67
CA LEU A 79 5.73 -5.33 1.95
C LEU A 79 6.06 -5.57 0.47
N ILE A 80 6.98 -6.50 0.20
CA ILE A 80 7.34 -6.84 -1.18
C ILE A 80 6.14 -7.45 -1.90
N GLY A 81 5.48 -8.44 -1.29
CA GLY A 81 4.32 -9.10 -1.88
C GLY A 81 3.16 -8.13 -2.15
N TYR A 82 2.85 -7.29 -1.16
CA TYR A 82 1.80 -6.28 -1.25
C TYR A 82 2.10 -5.25 -2.34
N ASN A 83 3.31 -4.70 -2.39
CA ASN A 83 3.65 -3.71 -3.40
C ASN A 83 3.64 -4.30 -4.82
N LEU A 84 4.13 -5.52 -4.99
CA LEU A 84 4.06 -6.20 -6.29
C LEU A 84 2.61 -6.49 -6.69
N PHE A 85 1.77 -6.87 -5.72
CA PHE A 85 0.34 -7.03 -5.95
C PHE A 85 -0.31 -5.73 -6.42
N GLU A 86 -0.02 -4.61 -5.74
CA GLU A 86 -0.53 -3.29 -6.13
C GLU A 86 -0.10 -2.91 -7.56
N VAL A 87 1.18 -3.12 -7.91
CA VAL A 87 1.67 -2.86 -9.27
C VAL A 87 0.93 -3.72 -10.31
N VAL A 88 0.76 -5.02 -10.03
CA VAL A 88 0.02 -5.92 -10.94
C VAL A 88 -1.44 -5.49 -11.04
N ASN A 89 -2.08 -5.15 -9.92
CA ASN A 89 -3.46 -4.67 -9.89
C ASN A 89 -3.62 -3.39 -10.72
N THR A 90 -2.73 -2.41 -10.57
CA THR A 90 -2.70 -1.20 -11.40
C THR A 90 -2.57 -1.51 -12.88
N ILE A 91 -1.63 -2.39 -13.26
CA ILE A 91 -1.44 -2.77 -14.68
C ILE A 91 -2.68 -3.46 -15.23
N VAL A 92 -3.26 -4.42 -14.49
CA VAL A 92 -4.46 -5.14 -14.91
C VAL A 92 -5.64 -4.18 -15.04
N ASN A 93 -5.85 -3.30 -14.05
CA ASN A 93 -6.90 -2.30 -14.07
C ASN A 93 -6.76 -1.36 -15.28
N LEU A 94 -5.56 -0.88 -15.57
CA LEU A 94 -5.31 0.02 -16.69
C LEU A 94 -5.58 -0.62 -18.06
N ASN A 95 -5.33 -1.93 -18.20
CA ASN A 95 -5.54 -2.66 -19.46
C ASN A 95 -6.97 -3.17 -19.63
N MET A 96 -7.66 -3.51 -18.54
CA MET A 96 -8.96 -4.18 -18.61
C MET A 96 -10.15 -3.25 -18.37
N ILE A 97 -9.99 -2.18 -17.58
CA ILE A 97 -11.06 -1.22 -17.31
C ILE A 97 -11.05 -0.16 -18.41
N SER A 98 -12.15 -0.07 -19.14
CA SER A 98 -12.29 0.97 -20.17
C SER A 98 -12.53 2.34 -19.53
N THR A 99 -12.02 3.40 -20.16
CA THR A 99 -12.27 4.78 -19.69
C THR A 99 -13.76 5.11 -19.71
N ALA A 100 -14.51 4.62 -20.69
CA ALA A 100 -15.95 4.81 -20.78
C ALA A 100 -16.72 4.17 -19.60
N GLU A 101 -16.25 3.02 -19.10
CA GLU A 101 -16.82 2.38 -17.91
C GLU A 101 -16.51 3.18 -16.64
N LEU A 102 -15.29 3.71 -16.54
CA LEU A 102 -14.85 4.54 -15.44
C LEU A 102 -15.64 5.86 -15.39
N GLU A 103 -15.81 6.55 -16.52
CA GLU A 103 -16.62 7.76 -16.68
C GLU A 103 -18.08 7.53 -16.30
N ARG A 104 -18.67 6.40 -16.73
CA ARG A 104 -20.05 6.04 -16.40
C ARG A 104 -20.28 5.88 -14.90
N ILE A 105 -19.28 5.37 -14.18
CA ILE A 105 -19.39 5.09 -12.74
C ILE A 105 -19.06 6.34 -11.90
N ILE A 106 -18.06 7.12 -12.32
CA ILE A 106 -17.65 8.35 -11.63
C ILE A 106 -18.64 9.50 -11.94
N GLY A 107 -19.30 9.47 -13.09
CA GLY A 107 -20.25 10.50 -13.51
C GLY A 107 -19.60 11.79 -14.04
N GLU A 108 -18.28 11.77 -14.25
CA GLU A 108 -17.49 12.91 -14.72
C GLU A 108 -16.60 12.48 -15.90
N PRO A 109 -16.31 13.39 -16.85
CA PRO A 109 -15.38 13.12 -17.93
C PRO A 109 -13.96 12.91 -17.37
N ILE A 110 -13.26 11.92 -17.89
CA ILE A 110 -11.93 11.55 -17.40
C ILE A 110 -10.89 11.83 -18.47
N ASP A 111 -9.87 12.61 -18.11
CA ASP A 111 -8.69 12.76 -18.95
C ASP A 111 -7.93 11.43 -19.00
N LYS A 112 -8.05 10.75 -20.12
CA LYS A 112 -7.42 9.44 -20.37
C LYS A 112 -5.90 9.50 -20.32
N GLU A 113 -5.29 10.56 -20.84
CA GLU A 113 -3.83 10.69 -20.84
C GLU A 113 -3.34 10.90 -19.41
N ALA A 114 -3.98 11.81 -18.67
CA ALA A 114 -3.64 12.04 -17.27
C ALA A 114 -3.84 10.77 -16.42
N LEU A 115 -4.92 10.01 -16.64
CA LEU A 115 -5.18 8.75 -15.95
C LEU A 115 -4.05 7.74 -16.17
N VAL A 116 -3.64 7.55 -17.43
CA VAL A 116 -2.57 6.61 -17.80
C VAL A 116 -1.24 7.05 -17.18
N VAL A 117 -0.88 8.32 -17.32
CA VAL A 117 0.38 8.88 -16.79
C VAL A 117 0.43 8.73 -15.27
N ASN A 118 -0.65 9.08 -14.56
CA ASN A 118 -0.71 8.96 -13.10
C ASN A 118 -0.56 7.51 -12.65
N ASN A 119 -1.27 6.57 -13.27
CA ASN A 119 -1.18 5.16 -12.90
C ASN A 119 0.22 4.57 -13.18
N ILE A 120 0.85 4.93 -14.31
CA ILE A 120 2.22 4.50 -14.62
C ILE A 120 3.21 5.10 -13.60
N ALA A 121 3.09 6.39 -13.28
CA ALA A 121 3.95 7.05 -12.30
C ALA A 121 3.80 6.41 -10.92
N SER A 122 2.58 6.11 -10.49
CA SER A 122 2.30 5.41 -9.23
C SER A 122 2.91 4.00 -9.21
N ALA A 123 2.72 3.21 -10.28
CA ALA A 123 3.30 1.87 -10.37
C ALA A 123 4.84 1.90 -10.32
N LEU A 124 5.47 2.85 -11.02
CA LEU A 124 6.93 3.05 -10.97
C LEU A 124 7.41 3.47 -9.58
N ALA A 125 6.69 4.38 -8.90
CA ALA A 125 7.02 4.78 -7.54
C ALA A 125 6.95 3.59 -6.57
N ILE A 126 5.93 2.74 -6.70
CA ILE A 126 5.79 1.52 -5.88
C ILE A 126 6.90 0.51 -6.20
N LEU A 127 7.32 0.36 -7.46
CA LEU A 127 8.45 -0.50 -7.82
C LEU A 127 9.77 0.00 -7.22
N LEU A 128 10.05 1.31 -7.30
CA LEU A 128 11.22 1.92 -6.67
C LEU A 128 11.21 1.76 -5.16
N LEU A 129 10.05 1.97 -4.53
CA LEU A 129 9.84 1.70 -3.10
C LEU A 129 10.12 0.24 -2.76
N THR A 130 9.64 -0.70 -3.58
CA THR A 130 9.85 -2.13 -3.40
C THR A 130 11.34 -2.49 -3.49
N GLN A 131 12.05 -1.93 -4.46
CA GLN A 131 13.49 -2.09 -4.59
C GLN A 131 14.23 -1.51 -3.38
N TYR A 132 13.82 -0.34 -2.90
CA TYR A 132 14.36 0.26 -1.68
C TYR A 132 14.18 -0.65 -0.46
N ILE A 133 12.95 -1.16 -0.24
CA ILE A 133 12.63 -2.08 0.87
C ILE A 133 13.46 -3.37 0.75
N TYR A 134 13.54 -3.94 -0.45
CA TYR A 134 14.31 -5.16 -0.71
C TYR A 134 15.79 -4.99 -0.33
N ARG A 135 16.41 -3.88 -0.74
CA ARG A 135 17.83 -3.58 -0.45
C ARG A 135 18.09 -3.36 1.05
N HIS A 136 17.10 -2.85 1.79
CA HIS A 136 17.23 -2.53 3.21
C HIS A 136 16.60 -3.56 4.15
N ARG A 137 16.68 -4.85 3.77
CA ARG A 137 16.25 -5.97 4.62
C ARG A 137 16.82 -5.92 6.03
N SER A 138 18.06 -5.42 6.18
CA SER A 138 18.74 -5.29 7.48
C SER A 138 18.00 -4.45 8.51
N PHE A 139 17.06 -3.59 8.10
CA PHE A 139 16.25 -2.79 9.02
C PHE A 139 15.18 -3.61 9.76
N PHE A 140 14.84 -4.80 9.28
CA PHE A 140 13.82 -5.68 9.87
C PHE A 140 14.45 -6.78 10.72
N THR A 141 14.89 -6.41 11.92
CA THR A 141 15.67 -7.29 12.82
C THR A 141 14.80 -8.21 13.68
N ASN A 142 13.51 -7.89 13.87
CA ASN A 142 12.63 -8.64 14.75
C ASN A 142 12.12 -9.92 14.06
N ARG A 143 12.55 -11.08 14.55
CA ARG A 143 12.18 -12.40 13.99
C ARG A 143 10.86 -12.97 14.51
N ARG A 144 10.17 -12.29 15.44
CA ARG A 144 8.85 -12.76 15.91
C ARG A 144 7.88 -12.73 14.73
N ARG A 145 7.22 -13.87 14.48
CA ARG A 145 6.27 -14.04 13.37
C ARG A 145 4.93 -13.35 13.62
N TYR A 146 4.57 -13.13 14.88
CA TYR A 146 3.28 -12.57 15.26
C TYR A 146 3.42 -11.12 15.72
N LEU A 147 2.44 -10.31 15.33
CA LEU A 147 2.34 -8.90 15.72
C LEU A 147 1.87 -8.73 17.17
N PHE A 148 1.35 -9.81 17.76
CA PHE A 148 0.94 -9.98 19.15
C PHE A 148 1.64 -11.21 19.74
#